data_AF-A0A135YT06-F1
#
_entry.id   AF-A0A135YT06-F1
#
_cell.length_a   1.000
_cell.length_b   1.000
_cell.length_c   1.000
_cell.angle_alpha   90.00
_cell.angle_beta   90.00
_cell.angle_gamma   90.00
#
_symmetry.space_group_name_H-M   'P 1'
#
loop_
_entity.id
_entity.type
_entity.pdbx_description
1 polymer ?
#
loop_
_entity_poly.entity_id
_entity_poly.type
_entity_poly.pdbx_seq_one_letter_code
_entity_poly.pdbx_strand_id
1 'polypeptide(L)'
;MSNLNEYYRKLKKSDREFFFGEVKETSNKYFTFNHVISNDEIIVITENIHEIKGSLVLIVDNNKAVYLKNWQVKGIMNYHNGIYAFAVKLNRKYFKSYTFKNEFKNVHFETEDTFDTLLEVAKEQDQENMEIATGWGKADIQWNMSKR
;
A
#
# COMPACT_ATOMS: atom_id res chain seq x y z
N MET A 1 5.38 35.28 7.72
CA MET A 1 5.09 34.21 6.73
C MET A 1 5.51 32.81 7.19
N SER A 2 5.57 32.51 8.50
CA SER A 2 6.00 31.19 9.01
C SER A 2 4.87 30.16 9.19
N ASN A 3 3.60 30.57 9.28
CA ASN A 3 2.51 29.66 9.66
C ASN A 3 2.10 28.64 8.60
N LEU A 4 2.15 28.98 7.31
CA LEU A 4 1.59 28.12 6.27
C LEU A 4 2.48 26.89 6.00
N ASN A 5 3.80 27.09 5.93
CA ASN A 5 4.73 26.01 5.65
C ASN A 5 4.83 25.03 6.84
N GLU A 6 4.78 25.55 8.07
CA GLU A 6 4.73 24.73 9.28
C GLU A 6 3.42 23.92 9.38
N TYR A 7 2.29 24.54 9.03
CA TYR A 7 0.99 23.86 8.96
C TYR A 7 1.01 22.69 7.96
N TYR A 8 1.51 22.89 6.74
CA TYR A 8 1.61 21.80 5.76
C TYR A 8 2.54 20.68 6.21
N ARG A 9 3.65 20.99 6.89
CA ARG A 9 4.53 19.96 7.47
C ARG A 9 3.82 19.15 8.53
N LYS A 10 3.07 19.79 9.43
CA LYS A 10 2.25 19.11 10.46
C LYS A 10 1.18 18.22 9.83
N LEU A 11 0.48 18.70 8.80
CA LEU A 11 -0.50 17.89 8.07
C LEU A 11 0.11 16.66 7.41
N LYS A 12 1.24 16.81 6.71
CA LYS A 12 1.92 15.68 6.06
C LYS A 12 2.40 14.65 7.08
N LYS A 13 2.93 15.11 8.21
CA LYS A 13 3.36 14.23 9.30
C LYS A 13 2.17 13.44 9.85
N SER A 14 1.05 14.12 10.11
CA SER A 14 -0.18 13.49 10.61
C SER A 14 -0.79 12.49 9.63
N ASP A 15 -0.85 12.79 8.32
CA ASP A 15 -1.34 11.84 7.31
C ASP A 15 -0.44 10.60 7.21
N ARG A 16 0.88 10.80 7.30
CA ARG A 16 1.85 9.70 7.29
C ARG A 16 1.69 8.80 8.52
N GLU A 17 1.61 9.39 9.72
CA GLU A 17 1.40 8.64 10.96
C GLU A 17 0.03 7.94 10.99
N PHE A 18 -1.02 8.56 10.42
CA PHE A 18 -2.33 7.91 10.30
C PHE A 18 -2.29 6.66 9.42
N PHE A 19 -1.55 6.71 8.31
CA PHE A 19 -1.41 5.58 7.41
C PHE A 19 -0.45 4.52 7.97
N PHE A 20 0.80 4.89 8.20
CA PHE A 20 1.91 3.99 8.52
C PHE A 20 2.06 3.68 10.02
N GLY A 21 1.32 4.37 10.90
CA GLY A 21 1.51 4.26 12.34
C GLY A 21 2.83 4.90 12.79
N GLU A 22 3.58 4.19 13.63
CA GLU A 22 4.89 4.64 14.07
C GLU A 22 5.91 4.53 12.93
N VAL A 23 6.59 5.65 12.63
CA VAL A 23 7.60 5.73 11.57
C VAL A 23 8.94 6.16 12.14
N LYS A 24 10.03 5.56 11.63
CA LYS A 24 11.40 5.93 11.97
C LYS A 24 12.06 6.56 10.76
N GLU A 25 12.34 7.86 10.84
CA GLU A 25 13.07 8.57 9.79
C GLU A 25 14.49 8.00 9.67
N THR A 26 14.88 7.61 8.46
CA THR A 26 16.27 7.25 8.13
C THR A 26 17.00 8.42 7.51
N SER A 27 16.27 9.33 6.85
CA SER A 27 16.78 10.56 6.27
C SER A 27 15.68 11.63 6.16
N ASN A 28 15.97 12.74 5.50
CA ASN A 28 14.96 13.79 5.22
C ASN A 28 13.83 13.34 4.30
N LYS A 29 14.01 12.23 3.56
CA LYS A 29 13.07 11.75 2.53
C LYS A 29 12.56 10.34 2.82
N TYR A 30 13.42 9.51 3.41
CA TYR A 30 13.15 8.09 3.64
C TYR A 30 12.88 7.81 5.12
N PHE A 31 12.01 6.83 5.34
CA PHE A 31 11.66 6.31 6.65
C PHE A 31 11.38 4.80 6.56
N THR A 32 11.49 4.12 7.70
CA THR A 32 10.97 2.76 7.87
C THR A 32 9.74 2.79 8.77
N PHE A 33 8.94 1.73 8.73
CA PHE A 33 7.74 1.56 9.54
C PHE A 33 7.50 0.06 9.76
N ASN A 34 6.66 -0.28 10.75
CA ASN A 34 6.26 -1.66 10.96
C ASN A 34 5.09 -2.01 10.05
N HIS A 35 5.28 -3.01 9.20
CA HIS A 35 4.28 -3.62 8.35
C HIS A 35 3.21 -4.34 9.18
N VAL A 36 3.59 -5.03 10.25
CA VAL A 36 2.62 -5.61 11.20
C VAL A 36 2.29 -4.61 12.30
N ILE A 37 1.13 -3.95 12.19
CA ILE A 37 0.61 -3.03 13.23
C ILE A 37 -0.01 -3.86 14.37
N SER A 38 -0.74 -4.92 14.00
CA SER A 38 -1.27 -5.94 14.91
C SER A 38 -1.56 -7.23 14.12
N ASN A 39 -1.96 -8.31 14.80
CA ASN A 39 -2.36 -9.56 14.14
C ASN A 39 -3.56 -9.42 13.18
N ASP A 40 -4.30 -8.30 13.28
CA ASP A 40 -5.48 -8.01 12.48
C ASP A 40 -5.31 -6.79 11.58
N GLU A 41 -4.18 -6.09 11.63
CA GLU A 41 -3.93 -4.88 10.86
C GLU A 41 -2.49 -4.87 10.35
N ILE A 42 -2.35 -4.88 9.03
CA ILE A 42 -1.07 -4.95 8.36
C ILE A 42 -0.97 -3.92 7.24
N ILE A 43 0.25 -3.60 6.85
CA ILE A 43 0.58 -2.84 5.65
C ILE A 43 1.51 -3.71 4.81
N VAL A 44 1.12 -3.99 3.58
CA VAL A 44 1.94 -4.75 2.63
C VAL A 44 2.41 -3.83 1.52
N ILE A 45 3.68 -3.91 1.15
CA ILE A 45 4.20 -3.28 -0.06
C ILE A 45 4.02 -4.24 -1.23
N THR A 46 3.34 -3.80 -2.28
CA THR A 46 3.06 -4.62 -3.46
C THR A 46 2.86 -3.77 -4.71
N GLU A 47 3.11 -4.36 -5.88
CA GLU A 47 2.77 -3.78 -7.19
C GLU A 47 1.40 -4.28 -7.70
N ASN A 48 0.79 -5.25 -7.00
CA ASN A 48 -0.45 -5.93 -7.39
C ASN A 48 -1.71 -5.10 -7.03
N ILE A 49 -1.77 -3.86 -7.50
CA ILE A 49 -2.93 -2.98 -7.33
C ILE A 49 -3.49 -2.59 -8.69
N HIS A 50 -4.77 -2.88 -8.86
CA HIS A 50 -5.48 -2.71 -10.12
C HIS A 50 -6.75 -1.87 -9.93
N GLU A 51 -7.30 -1.36 -11.03
CA GLU A 51 -8.58 -0.66 -11.03
C GLU A 51 -9.65 -1.49 -11.74
N ILE A 52 -10.77 -1.73 -11.07
CA ILE A 52 -11.95 -2.37 -11.65
C ILE A 52 -13.15 -1.45 -11.43
N LYS A 53 -13.71 -0.95 -12.54
CA LYS A 53 -14.89 -0.06 -12.54
C LYS A 53 -14.74 1.14 -11.58
N GLY A 54 -13.60 1.83 -11.61
CA GLY A 54 -13.35 3.01 -10.77
C GLY A 54 -12.99 2.71 -9.32
N SER A 55 -12.85 1.45 -8.94
CA SER A 55 -12.43 1.04 -7.59
C SER A 55 -11.08 0.35 -7.62
N LEU A 56 -10.21 0.68 -6.66
CA LEU A 56 -8.95 -0.02 -6.46
C LEU A 56 -9.20 -1.42 -5.89
N VAL A 57 -8.45 -2.39 -6.38
CA VAL A 57 -8.49 -3.78 -5.91
C VAL A 57 -7.09 -4.35 -5.75
N LEU A 58 -6.92 -5.20 -4.75
CA LEU A 58 -5.80 -6.14 -4.63
C LEU A 58 -6.27 -7.48 -5.21
N ILE A 59 -5.60 -7.99 -6.24
CA ILE A 59 -5.92 -9.32 -6.77
C ILE A 59 -5.32 -10.35 -5.82
N VAL A 60 -6.09 -11.36 -5.44
CA VAL A 60 -5.66 -12.37 -4.46
C VAL A 60 -5.75 -13.79 -5.00
N ASP A 61 -6.30 -14.00 -6.19
CA ASP A 61 -6.37 -15.28 -6.87
C ASP A 61 -6.57 -15.03 -8.37
N ASN A 62 -6.51 -16.06 -9.19
CA ASN A 62 -6.72 -16.01 -10.64
C ASN A 62 -8.05 -15.34 -11.01
N ASN A 63 -9.08 -15.43 -10.18
CA ASN A 63 -10.37 -14.75 -10.40
C ASN A 63 -10.93 -14.06 -9.14
N LYS A 64 -10.11 -13.77 -8.12
CA LYS A 64 -10.59 -13.09 -6.90
C LYS A 64 -9.82 -11.82 -6.61
N ALA A 65 -10.53 -10.83 -6.09
CA ALA A 65 -9.91 -9.59 -5.64
C ALA A 65 -10.57 -9.03 -4.38
N VAL A 66 -9.81 -8.27 -3.60
CA VAL A 66 -10.27 -7.51 -2.44
C VAL A 66 -10.39 -6.04 -2.83
N TYR A 67 -11.56 -5.46 -2.64
CA TYR A 67 -11.79 -4.03 -2.91
C TYR A 67 -11.17 -3.16 -1.82
N LEU A 68 -10.50 -2.10 -2.24
CA LEU A 68 -9.77 -1.18 -1.38
C LEU A 68 -10.39 0.22 -1.45
N LYS A 69 -10.38 0.92 -0.33
CA LYS A 69 -10.65 2.36 -0.29
C LYS A 69 -9.38 3.13 -0.64
N ASN A 70 -9.54 4.32 -1.23
CA ASN A 70 -8.40 5.17 -1.59
C ASN A 70 -7.47 5.48 -0.40
N TRP A 71 -8.02 5.61 0.81
CA TRP A 71 -7.21 5.86 2.01
C TRP A 71 -6.37 4.65 2.44
N GLN A 72 -6.68 3.44 1.95
CA GLN A 72 -5.92 2.21 2.23
C GLN A 72 -4.70 2.03 1.33
N VAL A 73 -4.50 2.89 0.33
CA VAL A 73 -3.41 2.75 -0.64
C VAL A 73 -2.57 4.03 -0.66
N LYS A 74 -1.25 3.88 -0.57
CA LYS A 74 -0.29 4.98 -0.75
C LYS A 74 0.80 4.55 -1.72
N GLY A 75 1.12 5.43 -2.67
CA GLY A 75 2.28 5.27 -3.52
C GLY A 75 3.57 5.41 -2.72
N ILE A 76 4.49 4.46 -2.90
CA ILE A 76 5.80 4.47 -2.24
C ILE A 76 6.90 4.24 -3.28
N MET A 77 8.11 4.63 -2.90
CA MET A 77 9.28 4.36 -3.73
C MET A 77 10.54 4.21 -2.90
N ASN A 78 11.51 3.50 -3.46
CA ASN A 78 12.90 3.52 -3.04
C ASN A 78 13.77 3.70 -4.27
N TYR A 79 14.36 4.90 -4.45
CA TYR A 79 15.17 5.20 -5.64
C TYR A 79 16.49 4.42 -5.68
N HIS A 80 17.04 4.08 -4.50
CA HIS A 80 18.29 3.33 -4.41
C HIS A 80 18.11 1.91 -4.98
N ASN A 81 16.95 1.32 -4.72
CA ASN A 81 16.62 -0.05 -5.13
C ASN A 81 15.77 -0.10 -6.41
N GLY A 82 15.43 1.05 -7.01
CA GLY A 82 14.59 1.12 -8.22
C GLY A 82 13.13 0.71 -8.00
N ILE A 83 12.65 0.74 -6.75
CA ILE A 83 11.32 0.25 -6.36
C ILE A 83 10.29 1.36 -6.52
N TYR A 84 9.19 1.04 -7.19
CA TYR A 84 8.00 1.88 -7.34
C TYR A 84 6.75 1.03 -7.14
N ALA A 85 6.17 1.09 -5.95
CA ALA A 85 5.12 0.17 -5.54
C ALA A 85 4.03 0.90 -4.74
N PHE A 86 3.10 0.14 -4.16
CA PHE A 86 2.05 0.63 -3.29
C PHE A 86 2.19 0.04 -1.90
N ALA A 87 2.07 0.86 -0.87
CA ALA A 87 1.76 0.40 0.47
C ALA A 87 0.24 0.26 0.60
N VAL A 88 -0.22 -0.90 1.08
CA VAL A 88 -1.64 -1.26 1.15
C VAL A 88 -1.99 -1.65 2.58
N LYS A 89 -2.85 -0.85 3.22
CA LYS A 89 -3.30 -1.05 4.59
C LYS A 89 -4.52 -1.96 4.64
N LEU A 90 -4.35 -3.14 5.22
CA LEU A 90 -5.35 -4.21 5.30
C LEU A 90 -5.75 -4.46 6.74
N ASN A 91 -7.01 -4.85 6.92
CA ASN A 91 -7.53 -5.27 8.22
C ASN A 91 -8.34 -6.55 8.09
N ARG A 92 -8.09 -7.54 8.95
CA ARG A 92 -8.68 -8.89 8.88
C ARG A 92 -10.20 -8.85 8.79
N LYS A 93 -10.85 -8.00 9.58
CA LYS A 93 -12.33 -7.88 9.62
C LYS A 93 -12.92 -7.38 8.31
N TYR A 94 -12.17 -6.56 7.57
CA TYR A 94 -12.63 -5.93 6.33
C TYR A 94 -12.05 -6.57 5.07
N PHE A 95 -11.17 -7.56 5.22
CA PHE A 95 -10.63 -8.34 4.12
C PHE A 95 -11.71 -9.27 3.57
N LYS A 96 -12.32 -8.88 2.44
CA LYS A 96 -13.39 -9.63 1.79
C LYS A 96 -13.00 -9.86 0.33
N SER A 97 -12.72 -11.11 -0.02
CA SER A 97 -12.46 -11.49 -1.41
C SER A 97 -13.77 -11.64 -2.18
N TYR A 98 -13.75 -11.18 -3.43
CA TYR A 98 -14.87 -11.25 -4.36
C TYR A 98 -14.45 -12.04 -5.58
N THR A 99 -15.23 -13.06 -5.93
CA THR A 99 -14.99 -13.91 -7.10
C THR A 99 -15.61 -13.31 -8.36
N PHE A 100 -14.81 -13.24 -9.41
CA PHE A 100 -15.19 -12.80 -10.74
C PHE A 100 -15.52 -14.01 -11.63
N LYS A 101 -16.40 -13.80 -12.61
CA LYS A 101 -16.83 -14.86 -13.54
C LYS A 101 -15.67 -15.43 -14.37
N ASN A 102 -14.71 -14.59 -14.72
CA ASN A 102 -13.57 -14.93 -15.56
C ASN A 102 -12.28 -14.68 -14.79
N GLU A 103 -11.25 -15.42 -15.13
CA GLU A 103 -9.89 -15.18 -14.64
C GLU A 103 -9.32 -13.87 -15.19
N PHE A 104 -8.44 -13.26 -14.40
CA PHE A 104 -7.65 -12.10 -14.75
C PHE A 104 -6.51 -12.54 -15.68
N LYS A 105 -6.39 -11.90 -16.85
CA LYS A 105 -5.50 -12.36 -17.93
C LYS A 105 -3.99 -12.22 -17.66
N ASN A 106 -3.60 -11.35 -16.73
CA ASN A 106 -2.21 -10.92 -16.55
C ASN A 106 -1.64 -11.31 -15.18
N VAL A 107 -2.25 -12.27 -14.50
CA VAL A 107 -1.82 -12.77 -13.20
C VAL A 107 -1.93 -14.29 -13.20
N HIS A 108 -1.11 -14.95 -12.40
CA HIS A 108 -1.18 -16.38 -12.19
C HIS A 108 -0.88 -16.68 -10.73
N PHE A 109 -1.83 -17.30 -10.05
CA PHE A 109 -1.74 -17.73 -8.66
C PHE A 109 -1.80 -19.25 -8.61
N GLU A 110 -0.84 -19.87 -7.92
CA GLU A 110 -0.93 -21.30 -7.57
C GLU A 110 -1.95 -21.52 -6.44
N THR A 111 -1.97 -20.58 -5.50
CA THR A 111 -2.83 -20.56 -4.31
C THR A 111 -3.37 -19.16 -4.05
N GLU A 112 -4.60 -19.07 -3.55
CA GLU A 112 -5.21 -17.79 -3.14
C GLU A 112 -4.42 -17.14 -1.97
N ASP A 113 -4.15 -15.85 -2.12
CA ASP A 113 -3.66 -15.00 -1.03
C ASP A 113 -4.78 -14.69 -0.04
N THR A 114 -4.65 -15.27 1.15
CA THR A 114 -5.54 -14.97 2.28
C THR A 114 -4.95 -13.82 3.11
N PHE A 115 -5.73 -13.30 4.07
CA PHE A 115 -5.17 -12.35 5.02
C PHE A 115 -3.98 -12.93 5.78
N ASP A 116 -4.00 -14.23 6.09
CA ASP A 116 -2.93 -14.90 6.84
C ASP A 116 -1.66 -15.06 5.99
N THR A 117 -1.78 -15.38 4.71
CA THR A 117 -0.59 -15.42 3.83
C THR A 117 0.00 -14.02 3.66
N LEU A 118 -0.83 -13.00 3.51
CA LEU A 118 -0.38 -11.60 3.45
C LEU A 118 0.20 -11.09 4.78
N LEU A 119 -0.24 -11.62 5.92
CA LEU A 119 0.36 -11.34 7.22
C LEU A 119 1.77 -11.91 7.30
N GLU A 120 2.02 -13.11 6.77
CA GLU A 120 3.39 -13.65 6.69
C GLU A 120 4.27 -12.80 5.76
N VAL A 121 3.75 -12.36 4.60
CA VAL A 121 4.45 -11.41 3.73
C VAL A 121 4.79 -10.11 4.47
N ALA A 122 3.86 -9.57 5.26
CA ALA A 122 4.12 -8.38 6.07
C ALA A 122 5.25 -8.60 7.09
N LYS A 123 5.31 -9.78 7.74
CA LYS A 123 6.39 -10.15 8.67
C LYS A 123 7.74 -10.27 7.97
N GLU A 124 7.77 -10.82 6.75
CA GLU A 124 8.99 -10.90 5.94
C GLU A 124 9.48 -9.49 5.57
N GLN A 125 8.58 -8.62 5.12
CA GLN A 125 8.91 -7.22 4.82
C GLN A 125 9.38 -6.44 6.05
N ASP A 126 8.84 -6.72 7.24
CA ASP A 126 9.33 -6.18 8.51
C ASP A 126 10.78 -6.58 8.79
N GLN A 127 11.18 -7.81 8.45
CA GLN A 127 12.56 -8.27 8.62
C GLN A 127 13.51 -7.60 7.62
N GLU A 128 13.06 -7.36 6.38
CA GLU A 128 13.82 -6.61 5.39
C GLU A 128 14.02 -5.14 5.83
N ASN A 129 13.04 -4.59 6.56
CA ASN A 129 13.06 -3.22 7.11
C ASN A 129 13.49 -2.18 6.07
N MET A 130 12.92 -2.31 4.86
CA MET A 130 13.25 -1.46 3.74
C MET A 130 12.81 -0.02 3.99
N GLU A 131 13.73 0.92 3.78
CA GLU A 131 13.36 2.34 3.81
C GLU A 131 12.55 2.73 2.58
N ILE A 132 11.53 3.56 2.80
CA ILE A 132 10.65 4.04 1.75
C ILE A 132 10.51 5.56 1.82
N ALA A 133 10.27 6.16 0.67
CA ALA A 133 9.83 7.55 0.57
C ALA A 133 8.37 7.59 0.12
N THR A 134 7.61 8.50 0.73
CA THR A 134 6.30 8.91 0.22
C THR A 134 6.47 10.13 -0.68
N GLY A 135 5.79 10.17 -1.81
CA GLY A 135 5.87 11.29 -2.76
C GLY A 135 5.73 10.86 -4.22
N TRP A 136 6.16 11.74 -5.14
CA TRP A 136 6.00 11.67 -6.59
C TRP A 136 6.87 10.57 -7.25
N GLY A 137 6.63 9.30 -6.91
CA GLY A 137 7.05 8.15 -7.69
C GLY A 137 6.01 7.83 -8.76
N LYS A 138 6.22 6.81 -9.60
CA LYS A 138 5.23 6.37 -10.61
C LYS A 138 3.78 6.21 -10.06
N ALA A 139 3.52 6.21 -8.76
CA ALA A 139 2.20 6.03 -8.16
C ALA A 139 1.31 7.28 -8.01
N ASP A 140 1.81 8.50 -8.28
CA ASP A 140 0.90 9.61 -8.68
C ASP A 140 0.33 9.36 -10.10
N ILE A 141 0.87 8.41 -10.88
CA ILE A 141 0.48 8.20 -12.28
C ILE A 141 -0.90 7.54 -12.41
N GLN A 142 -1.34 6.67 -11.50
CA GLN A 142 -2.76 6.24 -11.47
C GLN A 142 -3.71 7.36 -11.01
N TRP A 143 -3.23 8.31 -10.19
CA TRP A 143 -4.00 9.51 -9.82
C TRP A 143 -4.42 10.35 -11.06
N ASN A 144 -3.71 10.19 -12.19
CA ASN A 144 -4.00 10.82 -13.49
C ASN A 144 -4.68 9.89 -14.53
N MET A 145 -4.92 8.61 -14.25
CA MET A 145 -5.52 7.68 -15.23
C MET A 145 -7.05 7.56 -15.18
N SER A 146 -7.73 8.09 -14.15
CA SER A 146 -9.20 8.02 -14.01
C SER A 146 -9.93 9.38 -14.06
N LYS A 147 -9.24 10.49 -14.37
CA LYS A 147 -9.87 11.82 -14.56
C LYS A 147 -10.35 12.11 -16.00
N ARG A 148 -10.60 11.09 -16.84
CA ARG A 148 -11.23 11.24 -18.16
C ARG A 148 -12.42 10.32 -18.32
#